data_AF-A0A522KPR2-F1
#
_entry.id   AF-A0A522KPR2-F1
#
_cell.length_a   1.000
_cell.length_b   1.000
_cell.length_c   1.000
_cell.angle_alpha   90.00
_cell.angle_beta   90.00
_cell.angle_gamma   90.00
#
_symmetry.space_group_name_H-M   'P 1'
#
loop_
_entity.id
_entity.type
_entity.pdbx_description
1 polymer ?
#
loop_
_entity_poly.entity_id
_entity_poly.type
_entity_poly.pdbx_seq_one_letter_code
_entity_poly.pdbx_strand_id
1 'polypeptide(L)'
;MNTSAPIIFRDAQADGYVRIPELAIPRLALRHLSSGLDTALLDNLWRTAINALSAGYTEWLCTGWIGGVADDIVQISVGWDWYQESAAGTLLLAGGDIRSNVMAVDCNGHDLGMMRTTLALDRGLAMLDWQCIVAAAVPLAFHPRGSCLN
;
A
#
# COMPACT_ATOMS: atom_id res chain seq x y z
N MET A 1 -1.07 27.57 -2.04
CA MET A 1 0.07 27.27 -1.15
C MET A 1 -0.43 26.30 -0.09
N ASN A 2 -0.18 25.00 -0.26
CA ASN A 2 -0.58 23.98 0.72
C ASN A 2 0.68 23.38 1.32
N THR A 3 1.27 24.08 2.28
CA THR A 3 2.47 23.62 2.98
C THR A 3 2.00 22.63 4.04
N SER A 4 1.86 21.35 3.68
CA SER A 4 1.70 20.30 4.68
C SER A 4 2.97 20.28 5.53
N ALA A 5 2.82 20.51 6.84
CA ALA A 5 3.93 20.39 7.78
C ALA A 5 4.61 19.02 7.61
N PRO A 6 5.95 18.93 7.73
CA PRO A 6 6.65 17.66 7.61
C PRO A 6 6.09 16.68 8.65
N ILE A 7 5.78 15.47 8.21
CA ILE A 7 5.42 14.39 9.14
C ILE A 7 6.70 14.02 9.89
N ILE A 8 6.71 14.28 11.18
CA ILE A 8 7.80 13.91 12.06
C ILE A 8 7.55 12.49 12.53
N PHE A 9 8.49 11.59 12.24
CA PHE A 9 8.43 10.22 12.71
C PHE A 9 9.00 10.13 14.12
N ARG A 10 8.46 9.20 14.91
CA ARG A 10 9.05 8.81 16.17
C ARG A 10 9.68 7.45 15.96
N ASP A 11 10.99 7.42 15.96
CA ASP A 11 11.72 6.17 16.13
C ASP A 11 12.09 6.04 17.60
N ALA A 12 11.81 4.87 18.17
CA ALA A 12 12.00 4.66 19.61
C ALA A 12 12.09 3.21 20.06
N GLN A 13 11.89 2.18 19.22
CA GLN A 13 12.03 0.79 19.66
C GLN A 13 12.73 -0.09 18.62
N ALA A 14 13.57 -1.01 19.10
CA ALA A 14 14.34 -1.95 18.28
C ALA A 14 13.47 -3.08 17.65
N ASP A 15 12.16 -2.88 17.58
CA ASP A 15 11.18 -3.84 17.04
C ASP A 15 10.97 -3.69 15.52
N GLY A 16 11.62 -2.70 14.90
CA GLY A 16 11.57 -2.47 13.46
C GLY A 16 10.33 -1.70 12.99
N TYR A 17 9.49 -1.21 13.90
CA TYR A 17 8.31 -0.41 13.56
C TYR A 17 8.54 1.09 13.67
N VAL A 18 8.17 1.81 12.61
CA VAL A 18 8.05 3.26 12.58
C VAL A 18 6.71 3.65 13.19
N ARG A 19 6.74 4.39 14.30
CA ARG A 19 5.53 4.82 15.01
C ARG A 19 5.02 6.14 14.47
N ILE A 20 3.78 6.12 13.97
CA ILE A 20 3.15 7.23 13.26
C ILE A 20 1.77 7.50 13.88
N PRO A 21 1.42 8.75 14.19
CA PRO A 21 0.05 9.08 14.59
C PRO A 21 -0.95 8.56 13.56
N GLU A 22 -1.97 7.83 13.99
CA GLU A 22 -2.92 7.16 13.08
C GLU A 22 -3.48 8.10 12.00
N LEU A 23 -3.80 9.33 12.37
CA LEU A 23 -4.36 10.35 11.47
C LEU A 23 -3.36 10.86 10.41
N ALA A 24 -2.06 10.63 10.60
CA ALA A 24 -1.03 11.01 9.64
C ALA A 24 -0.76 9.92 8.59
N ILE A 25 -1.12 8.66 8.87
CA ILE A 25 -0.85 7.52 7.98
C ILE A 25 -1.50 7.68 6.59
N PRO A 26 -2.78 8.09 6.45
CA PRO A 26 -3.37 8.28 5.12
C PRO A 26 -2.72 9.40 4.28
N ARG A 27 -1.87 10.22 4.90
CA ARG A 27 -1.20 11.37 4.28
C ARG A 27 0.27 11.10 3.95
N LEU A 28 0.74 9.86 4.13
CA LEU A 28 2.07 9.47 3.74
C LEU A 28 2.25 9.66 2.23
N ALA A 29 3.31 10.37 1.86
CA ALA A 29 3.67 10.57 0.46
C ALA A 29 4.38 9.33 -0.08
N LEU A 30 3.63 8.24 -0.23
CA LEU A 30 4.13 6.97 -0.76
C LEU A 30 4.51 7.14 -2.24
N ARG A 31 5.71 6.68 -2.57
CA ARG A 31 6.25 6.61 -3.92
C ARG A 31 6.42 5.16 -4.31
N HIS A 32 5.98 4.83 -5.52
CA HIS A 32 6.15 3.49 -6.07
C HIS A 32 7.63 3.16 -6.18
N LEU A 33 7.99 1.97 -5.69
CA LEU A 33 9.32 1.40 -5.80
C LEU A 33 9.35 0.32 -6.87
N SER A 34 8.43 -0.64 -6.80
CA SER A 34 8.42 -1.79 -7.70
C SER A 34 7.04 -2.44 -7.76
N SER A 35 6.74 -3.07 -8.89
CA SER A 35 5.62 -4.00 -9.04
C SER A 35 6.06 -5.17 -9.90
N GLY A 36 5.47 -6.33 -9.66
CA GLY A 36 5.73 -7.54 -10.43
C GLY A 36 4.50 -8.42 -10.54
N LEU A 37 4.50 -9.30 -11.54
CA LEU A 37 3.50 -10.36 -11.68
C LEU A 37 3.87 -11.54 -10.77
N ASP A 38 2.85 -12.18 -10.20
CA ASP A 38 2.98 -13.38 -9.38
C ASP A 38 1.97 -14.43 -9.86
N THR A 39 2.47 -15.44 -10.58
CA THR A 39 1.66 -16.53 -11.10
C THR A 39 1.21 -17.50 -10.01
N ALA A 40 1.99 -17.65 -8.93
CA ALA A 40 1.61 -18.53 -7.83
C ALA A 40 0.43 -17.93 -7.05
N LEU A 41 0.43 -16.60 -6.87
CA LEU A 41 -0.73 -15.88 -6.34
C LEU A 41 -1.95 -16.01 -7.27
N LEU A 42 -1.77 -15.84 -8.59
CA LEU A 42 -2.86 -16.00 -9.56
C LEU A 42 -3.49 -17.40 -9.49
N ASP A 43 -2.67 -18.45 -9.46
CA ASP A 43 -3.13 -19.83 -9.30
C ASP A 43 -3.92 -20.03 -7.99
N ASN A 44 -3.48 -19.40 -6.90
CA ASN A 44 -4.17 -19.47 -5.61
C ASN A 44 -5.53 -18.75 -5.65
N LEU A 45 -5.61 -17.59 -6.32
CA LEU A 45 -6.88 -16.87 -6.52
C LEU A 45 -7.88 -17.72 -7.31
N TRP A 46 -7.45 -18.40 -8.37
CA TRP A 46 -8.33 -19.31 -9.11
C TRP A 46 -8.81 -20.48 -8.27
N ARG A 47 -7.95 -21.06 -7.41
CA ARG A 47 -8.35 -22.14 -6.48
C ARG A 47 -9.37 -21.69 -5.44
N THR A 48 -9.39 -20.40 -5.12
CA THR A 48 -10.37 -19.78 -4.20
C THR A 48 -11.56 -19.16 -4.93
N ALA A 49 -11.77 -19.51 -6.20
CA ALA A 49 -12.86 -19.07 -7.07
C ALA A 49 -12.90 -17.56 -7.36
N ILE A 50 -11.76 -16.87 -7.24
CA ILE A 50 -11.61 -15.48 -7.67
C ILE A 50 -11.22 -15.46 -9.14
N ASN A 51 -12.06 -14.86 -9.99
CA ASN A 51 -11.83 -14.77 -11.43
C ASN A 51 -10.90 -13.59 -11.77
N ALA A 52 -9.59 -13.79 -11.58
CA ALA A 52 -8.55 -12.82 -11.88
C ALA A 52 -7.89 -13.09 -13.25
N LEU A 53 -7.52 -12.03 -13.98
CA LEU A 53 -6.76 -12.08 -15.23
C LEU A 53 -5.25 -12.05 -15.01
N SER A 54 -4.82 -11.40 -13.94
CA SER A 54 -3.42 -11.23 -13.55
C SER A 54 -3.37 -10.99 -12.05
N ALA A 55 -2.27 -11.35 -11.41
CA ALA A 55 -2.02 -11.06 -10.01
C ALA A 55 -0.55 -10.73 -9.80
N GLY A 56 -0.24 -10.08 -8.68
CA GLY A 56 1.11 -9.63 -8.41
C GLY A 56 1.25 -8.95 -7.08
N TYR A 57 2.42 -8.32 -6.90
CA TYR A 57 2.76 -7.53 -5.74
C TYR A 57 3.11 -6.11 -6.15
N THR A 58 3.07 -5.19 -5.18
CA THR A 58 3.60 -3.84 -5.33
C THR A 58 4.25 -3.37 -4.04
N GLU A 59 5.36 -2.64 -4.16
CA GLU A 59 6.15 -2.11 -3.06
C GLU A 59 6.27 -0.59 -3.20
N TRP A 60 6.08 0.10 -2.09
CA TRP A 60 6.04 1.56 -2.00
C TRP A 60 6.87 2.04 -0.82
N LEU A 61 7.48 3.21 -0.97
CA LEU A 61 8.33 3.82 0.04
C LEU A 61 7.92 5.26 0.34
N CYS A 62 8.11 5.68 1.58
CA CYS A 62 8.14 7.09 1.95
C CYS A 62 9.37 7.34 2.81
N THR A 63 9.99 8.51 2.67
CA THR A 63 11.07 8.94 3.56
C THR A 63 10.64 10.17 4.34
N GLY A 64 11.14 10.27 5.56
CA GLY A 64 10.94 11.47 6.35
C GLY A 64 11.89 11.50 7.53
N TRP A 65 11.67 12.47 8.40
CA TRP A 65 12.64 12.87 9.39
C TRP A 65 12.17 12.51 10.81
N ILE A 66 13.06 11.98 11.64
CA ILE A 66 12.82 11.87 13.08
C ILE A 66 13.24 13.19 13.74
N GLY A 67 12.29 13.84 14.41
CA GLY A 67 12.55 15.07 15.13
C GLY A 67 13.54 14.83 16.27
N GLY A 68 14.75 15.40 16.18
CA GLY A 68 15.72 15.43 17.28
C GLY A 68 17.16 15.09 16.91
N VAL A 69 17.40 14.44 15.76
CA VAL A 69 18.76 14.10 15.30
C VAL A 69 18.87 14.41 13.81
N ALA A 70 19.93 15.13 13.42
CA ALA A 70 20.04 15.72 12.09
C ALA A 70 20.38 14.74 10.95
N ASP A 71 20.45 13.44 11.22
CA ASP A 71 20.98 12.47 10.26
C ASP A 71 20.15 11.17 10.16
N ASP A 72 19.06 11.01 10.92
CA ASP A 72 18.23 9.80 10.84
C ASP A 72 17.02 10.01 9.92
N ILE A 73 17.22 9.68 8.64
CA ILE A 73 16.14 9.52 7.67
C ILE A 73 15.48 8.16 7.93
N VAL A 74 14.19 8.18 8.26
CA VAL A 74 13.40 6.95 8.36
C VAL A 74 12.84 6.59 7.00
N GLN A 75 12.96 5.30 6.66
CA GLN A 75 12.27 4.71 5.55
C GLN A 75 11.02 3.97 6.03
N ILE A 76 9.88 4.36 5.47
CA ILE A 76 8.64 3.62 5.56
C ILE A 76 8.53 2.75 4.32
N SER A 77 8.23 1.47 4.50
CA SER A 77 7.86 0.55 3.44
C SER A 77 6.41 0.10 3.60
N VAL A 78 5.68 0.07 2.49
CA VAL A 78 4.31 -0.42 2.40
C VAL A 78 4.20 -1.26 1.14
N GLY A 79 3.75 -2.49 1.27
CA GLY A 79 3.57 -3.41 0.15
C GLY A 79 2.31 -4.23 0.30
N TRP A 80 1.69 -4.55 -0.84
CA TRP A 80 0.47 -5.37 -0.87
C TRP A 80 0.42 -6.18 -2.15
N ASP A 81 -0.41 -7.22 -2.09
CA ASP A 81 -0.71 -8.05 -3.23
C ASP A 81 -1.96 -7.51 -3.94
N TRP A 82 -1.99 -7.64 -5.26
CA TRP A 82 -3.08 -7.16 -6.10
C TRP A 82 -3.50 -8.22 -7.12
N TYR A 83 -4.73 -8.09 -7.61
CA TYR A 83 -5.20 -8.84 -8.76
C TYR A 83 -6.02 -7.96 -9.69
N GLN A 84 -5.96 -8.27 -10.98
CA GLN A 84 -6.80 -7.67 -12.01
C GLN A 84 -8.08 -8.49 -12.13
N GLU A 85 -9.20 -7.92 -11.71
CA GLU A 85 -10.50 -8.56 -11.80
C GLU A 85 -10.95 -8.67 -13.27
N SER A 86 -11.49 -9.84 -13.65
CA SER A 86 -11.85 -10.13 -15.04
C SER A 86 -13.03 -9.36 -15.61
N ALA A 87 -13.97 -8.88 -14.79
CA ALA A 87 -15.19 -8.23 -15.27
C ALA A 87 -14.94 -6.79 -15.72
N ALA A 88 -14.22 -5.99 -14.93
CA ALA A 88 -13.92 -4.60 -15.24
C ALA A 88 -12.47 -4.34 -15.65
N GLY A 89 -11.58 -5.32 -15.47
CA GLY A 89 -10.13 -5.13 -15.63
C GLY A 89 -9.51 -4.27 -14.53
N THR A 90 -10.23 -4.02 -13.43
CA THR A 90 -9.78 -3.17 -12.33
C THR A 90 -8.78 -3.91 -11.44
N LEU A 91 -7.78 -3.19 -10.93
CA LEU A 91 -6.87 -3.72 -9.93
C LEU A 91 -7.48 -3.59 -8.53
N LEU A 92 -7.54 -4.72 -7.82
CA LEU A 92 -8.08 -4.85 -6.47
C LEU A 92 -7.01 -5.40 -5.53
N LEU A 93 -7.10 -5.09 -4.23
CA LEU A 93 -6.24 -5.72 -3.22
C LEU A 93 -6.57 -7.21 -3.09
N ALA A 94 -5.54 -8.05 -3.09
CA ALA A 94 -5.68 -9.48 -2.80
C ALA A 94 -5.68 -9.69 -1.28
N GLY A 95 -6.74 -10.29 -0.73
CA GLY A 95 -6.81 -10.69 0.67
C GLY A 95 -6.86 -9.57 1.72
N GLY A 96 -6.74 -8.29 1.31
CA GLY A 96 -6.74 -7.14 2.22
C GLY A 96 -5.51 -7.04 3.12
N ASP A 97 -4.45 -7.81 2.83
CA ASP A 97 -3.20 -7.77 3.59
C ASP A 97 -2.30 -6.64 3.08
N ILE A 98 -2.00 -5.69 3.96
CA ILE A 98 -1.07 -4.59 3.71
C ILE A 98 0.12 -4.78 4.65
N ARG A 99 1.25 -5.17 4.07
CA ARG A 99 2.52 -5.38 4.78
C ARG A 99 3.22 -4.02 4.91
N SER A 100 3.62 -3.66 6.12
CA SER A 100 4.37 -2.43 6.33
C SER A 100 5.23 -2.51 7.58
N ASN A 101 6.23 -1.63 7.67
CA ASN A 101 6.97 -1.38 8.90
C ASN A 101 6.33 -0.27 9.76
N VAL A 102 5.03 0.02 9.60
CA VAL A 102 4.34 1.09 10.35
C VAL A 102 3.58 0.52 11.54
N MET A 103 3.61 1.23 12.66
CA MET A 103 2.70 1.03 13.79
C MET A 103 1.94 2.33 14.07
N ALA A 104 0.61 2.29 13.98
CA ALA A 104 -0.23 3.42 14.35
C ALA A 104 -0.15 3.67 15.86
N VAL A 105 -0.04 4.93 16.26
CA VAL A 105 -0.07 5.34 17.68
C VAL A 105 -1.16 6.35 17.97
N ASP A 106 -1.62 6.38 19.23
CA ASP A 106 -2.52 7.42 19.75
C ASP A 106 -1.78 8.74 20.00
N CYS A 107 -2.49 9.75 20.53
CA CYS A 107 -1.88 11.06 20.85
C CYS A 107 -0.84 11.00 21.97
N ASN A 108 -0.85 9.94 22.79
CA ASN A 108 0.12 9.71 23.85
C ASN A 108 1.33 8.89 23.36
N GLY A 109 1.27 8.34 22.14
CA GLY A 109 2.32 7.50 21.56
C GLY A 109 2.16 6.01 21.84
N HIS A 110 0.99 5.56 22.34
CA HIS A 110 0.74 4.14 22.54
C HIS A 110 0.35 3.44 21.25
N ASP A 111 0.88 2.23 21.05
CA ASP A 111 0.58 1.38 19.91
C ASP A 111 -0.93 1.05 19.87
N LEU A 112 -1.52 1.28 18.70
CA LEU A 112 -2.93 1.01 18.41
C LEU A 112 -3.16 -0.38 17.83
N GLY A 113 -2.06 -1.09 17.53
CA GLY A 113 -2.05 -2.42 16.97
C GLY A 113 -2.29 -2.48 15.46
N MET A 114 -1.94 -3.63 14.88
CA MET A 114 -1.90 -3.83 13.42
C MET A 114 -3.26 -3.61 12.74
N MET A 115 -4.37 -4.00 13.35
CA MET A 115 -5.70 -3.80 12.75
C MET A 115 -5.98 -2.32 12.46
N ARG A 116 -5.64 -1.42 13.39
CA ARG A 116 -5.82 0.03 13.21
C ARG A 116 -4.81 0.60 12.24
N THR A 117 -3.57 0.11 12.27
CA THR A 117 -2.55 0.44 11.28
C THR A 117 -3.01 0.11 9.85
N THR A 118 -3.45 -1.12 9.61
CA THR A 118 -3.92 -1.59 8.29
C THR A 118 -5.11 -0.77 7.82
N LEU A 119 -6.08 -0.48 8.69
CA LEU A 119 -7.22 0.37 8.33
C LEU A 119 -6.81 1.80 7.94
N ALA A 120 -5.81 2.37 8.61
CA ALA A 120 -5.28 3.69 8.27
C ALA A 120 -4.49 3.67 6.95
N LEU A 121 -3.74 2.61 6.68
CA LEU A 121 -3.05 2.40 5.41
C LEU A 121 -4.03 2.24 4.26
N ASP A 122 -5.07 1.42 4.43
CA ASP A 122 -6.12 1.19 3.42
C ASP A 122 -6.81 2.50 2.99
N ARG A 123 -7.10 3.40 3.96
CA ARG A 123 -7.60 4.75 3.67
C ARG A 123 -6.60 5.58 2.84
N GLY A 124 -5.31 5.45 3.12
CA GLY A 124 -4.25 6.10 2.33
C GLY A 124 -4.17 5.56 0.91
N LEU A 125 -4.24 4.24 0.75
CA LEU A 125 -4.29 3.58 -0.56
C LEU A 125 -5.52 4.02 -1.36
N ALA A 126 -6.69 4.19 -0.73
CA ALA A 126 -7.89 4.69 -1.40
C ALA A 126 -7.75 6.12 -1.96
N MET A 127 -6.82 6.92 -1.42
CA MET A 127 -6.49 8.26 -1.91
C MET A 127 -5.32 8.29 -2.91
N LEU A 128 -4.65 7.15 -3.09
CA LEU A 128 -3.50 6.99 -3.96
C LEU A 128 -3.96 6.41 -5.30
N ASP A 129 -3.51 6.98 -6.41
CA ASP A 129 -3.74 6.43 -7.76
C ASP A 129 -2.88 5.18 -8.03
N TRP A 130 -2.79 4.28 -7.05
CA TRP A 130 -1.87 3.15 -7.09
C TRP A 130 -2.19 2.19 -8.22
N GLN A 131 -3.47 2.02 -8.56
CA GLN A 131 -3.87 1.15 -9.67
C GLN A 131 -3.28 1.64 -10.99
N CYS A 132 -3.32 2.95 -11.24
CA CYS A 132 -2.74 3.55 -12.44
C CYS A 132 -1.22 3.36 -12.48
N ILE A 133 -0.56 3.53 -11.34
CA ILE A 133 0.90 3.43 -11.24
C ILE A 133 1.36 1.97 -11.40
N VAL A 134 0.66 1.01 -10.79
CA VAL A 134 0.92 -0.42 -10.97
C VAL A 134 0.68 -0.83 -12.42
N ALA A 135 -0.45 -0.43 -13.02
CA ALA A 135 -0.76 -0.74 -14.42
C ALA A 135 0.28 -0.20 -15.41
N ALA A 136 0.93 0.92 -15.09
CA ALA A 136 2.03 1.45 -15.90
C ALA A 136 3.36 0.70 -15.70
N ALA A 137 3.54 0.04 -14.56
CA ALA A 137 4.78 -0.64 -14.17
C ALA A 137 4.84 -2.12 -14.59
N VAL A 138 3.69 -2.77 -14.82
CA VAL A 138 3.63 -4.19 -15.20
C VAL A 138 2.82 -4.42 -16.48
N PRO A 139 3.16 -5.43 -17.29
CA PRO A 139 2.39 -5.78 -18.48
C PRO A 139 1.12 -6.53 -18.08
N LEU A 140 0.04 -5.79 -17.79
CA LEU A 140 -1.26 -6.38 -17.46
C LEU A 140 -1.90 -7.11 -18.64
N ALA A 141 -2.72 -8.10 -18.32
CA ALA A 141 -3.53 -8.78 -19.32
C ALA A 141 -4.51 -7.80 -19.99
N PHE A 142 -4.64 -7.94 -21.31
CA PHE A 142 -5.64 -7.20 -22.05
C PHE A 142 -7.03 -7.62 -21.60
N HIS A 143 -7.83 -6.66 -21.15
CA HIS A 143 -9.25 -6.85 -20.88
C HIS A 143 -10.05 -6.40 -22.11
N PRO A 144 -10.61 -7.32 -22.92
CA PRO A 144 -11.52 -6.94 -23.98
C PRO A 144 -12.78 -6.34 -23.35
N ARG A 145 -13.00 -5.03 -23.50
CA ARG A 145 -14.31 -4.46 -23.19
C ARG A 145 -15.34 -5.21 -24.02
N GLY A 146 -16.30 -5.86 -23.36
CA GLY A 146 -17.34 -6.61 -24.03
C GLY A 146 -17.97 -5.77 -25.14
N SER A 147 -17.85 -6.23 -26.38
CA SER A 147 -18.71 -5.76 -27.46
C SER A 147 -20.14 -6.12 -27.06
N CYS A 148 -20.94 -5.14 -26.66
CA CYS A 148 -22.39 -5.28 -26.67
C CYS A 148 -22.82 -5.43 -28.13
N LEU A 149 -22.80 -6.66 -28.64
CA LEU A 149 -23.48 -7.08 -29.86
C LEU A 149 -24.24 -8.36 -29.51
N ASN A 150 -25.48 -8.17 -29.06
CA ASN A 150 -26.69 -8.76 -29.64
C ASN A 150 -27.93 -8.22 -28.91
#